data_AF-A0A7G9Z1L4-F1
#
_entry.id   AF-A0A7G9Z1L4-F1
#
_cell.length_a   1.000
_cell.length_b   1.000
_cell.length_c   1.000
_cell.angle_alpha   90.00
_cell.angle_beta   90.00
_cell.angle_gamma   90.00
#
_symmetry.space_group_name_H-M   'P 1'
#
loop_
_entity.id
_entity.type
_entity.pdbx_description
1 polymer ?
#
loop_
_entity_poly.entity_id
_entity_poly.type
_entity_poly.pdbx_seq_one_letter_code
_entity_poly.pdbx_strand_id
1 'polypeptide(L)'
;MAVSTIFDQIIKSFRLAIQSFPDKRTGKNLTYTIEDIVLSAFSVFFIQSPSFLAYQRTMKKTNGKSNAETLFKIGKIPSDNHIRDILDNIHPELLFSVFDTIFEIFKKNGYLDSFRGINRNILIALDGVQYFSSKKIHCKNCSVMHHRDGTITYQQRNHPCNRCPGSKTRHPTTS
;
A
#
# COMPACT_ATOMS: atom_id res chain seq x y z
N MET A 1 16.94 15.76 -24.27
CA MET A 1 16.04 14.65 -23.90
C MET A 1 16.19 14.42 -22.40
N ALA A 2 15.13 14.54 -21.60
CA ALA A 2 15.23 14.32 -20.17
C ALA A 2 15.49 12.82 -19.91
N VAL A 3 16.48 12.51 -19.06
CA VAL A 3 16.73 11.14 -18.60
C VAL A 3 15.49 10.72 -17.80
N SER A 4 14.77 9.70 -18.29
CA SER A 4 13.64 9.13 -17.55
C SER A 4 14.17 8.51 -16.26
N THR A 5 13.73 9.03 -15.11
CA THR A 5 14.12 8.46 -13.82
C THR A 5 13.48 7.08 -13.64
N ILE A 6 14.01 6.26 -12.73
CA ILE A 6 13.37 5.00 -12.32
C ILE A 6 11.94 5.29 -11.83
N PHE A 7 11.77 6.38 -11.07
CA PHE A 7 10.46 6.77 -10.57
C PHE A 7 9.47 7.08 -11.71
N ASP A 8 9.91 7.77 -12.77
CA ASP A 8 9.06 8.01 -13.94
C ASP A 8 8.62 6.69 -14.61
N GLN A 9 9.48 5.67 -14.63
CA GLN A 9 9.13 4.34 -15.15
C GLN A 9 8.07 3.66 -14.27
N ILE A 10 8.16 3.80 -12.94
CA ILE A 10 7.17 3.30 -12.00
C ILE A 10 5.81 3.97 -12.24
N ILE A 11 5.77 5.30 -12.31
CA ILE A 11 4.53 6.05 -12.59
C ILE A 11 3.93 5.66 -13.94
N LYS A 12 4.78 5.42 -14.95
CA LYS A 12 4.33 4.90 -16.26
C LYS A 12 3.70 3.51 -16.13
N SER A 13 4.29 2.61 -15.34
CA SER A 13 3.73 1.27 -15.09
C SER A 13 2.36 1.34 -14.43
N PHE A 14 2.18 2.23 -13.44
CA PHE A 14 0.87 2.47 -12.83
C PHE A 14 -0.14 2.90 -13.88
N ARG A 15 0.18 3.91 -14.69
CA ARG A 15 -0.74 4.41 -15.72
C ARG A 15 -1.15 3.33 -16.72
N LEU A 16 -0.24 2.44 -17.10
CA LEU A 16 -0.55 1.32 -17.99
C LEU A 16 -1.51 0.33 -17.33
N ALA A 17 -1.27 -0.05 -16.08
CA ALA A 17 -2.17 -0.94 -15.34
C ALA A 17 -3.56 -0.33 -15.11
N ILE A 18 -3.63 0.98 -14.91
CA ILE A 18 -4.89 1.70 -14.67
C ILE A 18 -5.79 1.71 -15.91
N GLN A 19 -5.26 1.54 -17.12
CA GLN A 19 -6.07 1.50 -18.34
C GLN A 19 -7.08 0.34 -18.35
N SER A 20 -6.79 -0.75 -17.62
CA SER A 20 -7.73 -1.87 -17.46
C SER A 20 -8.68 -1.72 -16.28
N PHE A 21 -8.67 -0.58 -15.57
CA PHE A 21 -9.55 -0.39 -14.42
C PHE A 21 -11.00 -0.23 -14.88
N PRO A 22 -11.96 -0.86 -14.19
CA PRO A 22 -13.37 -0.60 -14.45
C PRO A 22 -13.73 0.82 -14.02
N ASP A 23 -14.07 1.70 -14.98
CA ASP A 23 -14.65 3.01 -14.69
C ASP A 23 -16.16 3.00 -14.87
N LYS A 24 -16.90 2.97 -13.75
CA LYS A 24 -18.37 3.06 -13.75
C LYS A 24 -18.88 4.49 -13.57
N ARG A 25 -17.98 5.49 -13.47
CA ARG A 25 -18.37 6.87 -13.18
C ARG A 25 -18.93 7.52 -14.44
N THR A 26 -19.97 8.33 -14.27
CA THR A 26 -20.59 9.08 -15.36
C THR A 26 -20.85 10.53 -14.95
N GLY A 27 -21.03 11.41 -15.94
CA GLY A 27 -21.43 12.80 -15.73
C GLY A 27 -20.46 13.61 -14.86
N LYS A 28 -20.98 14.24 -13.80
CA LYS A 28 -20.22 15.18 -12.94
C LYS A 28 -19.11 14.51 -12.09
N ASN A 29 -19.12 13.18 -12.00
CA ASN A 29 -18.11 12.42 -11.25
C ASN A 29 -16.79 12.23 -12.02
N LEU A 30 -16.67 12.79 -13.23
CA LEU A 30 -15.46 12.74 -14.08
C LEU A 30 -14.49 13.91 -13.84
N THR A 31 -14.68 14.67 -12.76
CA THR A 31 -13.81 15.82 -12.42
C THR A 31 -12.34 15.43 -12.24
N TYR A 32 -12.09 14.19 -11.79
CA TYR A 32 -10.77 13.57 -11.60
C TYR A 32 -10.65 12.35 -12.51
N THR A 33 -9.51 12.15 -13.15
CA THR A 33 -9.25 10.92 -13.92
C THR A 33 -9.03 9.74 -12.97
N ILE A 34 -9.22 8.49 -13.41
CA ILE A 34 -8.90 7.33 -12.55
C ILE A 34 -7.42 7.36 -12.20
N GLU A 35 -6.58 7.75 -13.15
CA GLU A 35 -5.14 7.86 -12.97
C GLU A 35 -4.79 8.80 -11.83
N ASP A 36 -5.39 10.00 -11.79
CA ASP A 36 -5.18 10.96 -10.71
C ASP A 36 -5.66 10.40 -9.37
N ILE A 37 -6.75 9.65 -9.35
CA ILE A 37 -7.28 9.02 -8.12
C ILE A 37 -6.33 7.95 -7.59
N VAL A 38 -5.92 7.01 -8.43
CA VAL A 38 -5.03 5.90 -8.05
C VAL A 38 -3.66 6.41 -7.65
N LEU A 39 -3.08 7.35 -8.42
CA LEU A 39 -1.79 7.94 -8.09
C LEU A 39 -1.85 8.80 -6.82
N SER A 40 -2.99 9.44 -6.56
CA SER A 40 -3.21 10.13 -5.28
C SER A 40 -3.22 9.15 -4.11
N ALA A 41 -3.93 8.02 -4.23
CA ALA A 41 -3.92 6.97 -3.20
C ALA A 41 -2.51 6.42 -2.98
N PHE A 42 -1.78 6.14 -4.05
CA PHE A 42 -0.39 5.67 -3.99
C PHE A 42 0.52 6.69 -3.29
N SER A 43 0.34 7.98 -3.56
CA SER A 43 1.18 9.02 -2.98
C SER A 43 1.04 9.18 -1.46
N VAL A 44 -0.10 8.76 -0.88
CA VAL A 44 -0.33 8.80 0.57
C VAL A 44 0.72 7.97 1.33
N PHE A 45 1.20 6.86 0.75
CA PHE A 45 2.22 6.00 1.38
C PHE A 45 3.60 6.67 1.52
N PHE A 46 3.84 7.79 0.83
CA PHE A 46 5.12 8.48 0.82
C PHE A 46 5.15 9.72 1.71
N ILE A 47 4.07 9.99 2.46
CA ILE A 47 3.88 11.27 3.15
C ILE A 47 3.58 11.02 4.63
N GLN A 48 4.38 11.65 5.49
CA GLN A 48 4.17 11.67 6.93
C GLN A 48 3.35 12.90 7.33
N SER A 49 2.10 12.98 6.87
CA SER A 49 1.20 14.07 7.22
C SER A 49 -0.21 13.55 7.49
N PRO A 50 -0.90 14.04 8.54
CA PRO A 50 -2.27 13.62 8.85
C PRO A 50 -3.30 14.03 7.79
N SER A 51 -2.94 14.93 6.86
CA SER A 51 -3.79 15.25 5.71
C SER A 51 -2.94 15.44 4.45
N PHE A 52 -3.04 14.47 3.54
CA PHE A 52 -2.39 14.51 2.24
C PHE A 52 -2.75 15.80 1.48
N LEU A 53 -4.04 16.10 1.35
CA LEU A 53 -4.51 17.26 0.60
C LEU A 53 -4.03 18.58 1.21
N ALA A 54 -4.09 18.72 2.53
CA ALA A 54 -3.62 19.94 3.20
C ALA A 54 -2.12 20.14 3.01
N TYR A 55 -1.34 19.06 3.14
CA TYR A 55 0.11 19.10 2.94
C TYR A 55 0.49 19.53 1.53
N GLN A 56 -0.13 18.95 0.49
CA GLN A 56 0.14 19.32 -0.90
C GLN A 56 -0.28 20.77 -1.21
N ARG A 57 -1.41 21.23 -0.66
CA ARG A 57 -1.86 22.63 -0.81
C ARG A 57 -0.90 23.62 -0.17
N THR A 58 -0.42 23.33 1.03
CA THR A 58 0.57 24.16 1.72
C THR A 58 1.86 24.22 0.92
N MET A 59 2.40 23.08 0.46
CA MET A 59 3.60 23.06 -0.39
C MET A 59 3.42 23.88 -1.66
N LYS A 60 2.26 23.77 -2.32
CA LYS A 60 1.98 24.57 -3.52
C LYS A 60 1.95 26.07 -3.22
N LYS A 61 1.37 26.46 -2.08
CA LYS A 61 1.32 27.87 -1.65
C LYS A 61 2.70 28.42 -1.29
N THR A 62 3.55 27.64 -0.63
CA THR A 62 4.87 28.10 -0.17
C THR A 62 5.95 28.01 -1.25
N ASN A 63 5.92 26.96 -2.07
CA ASN A 63 7.00 26.59 -2.98
C ASN A 63 6.59 26.67 -4.47
N GLY A 64 5.34 27.04 -4.76
CA GLY A 64 4.77 27.12 -6.11
C GLY A 64 4.46 25.77 -6.77
N LYS A 65 4.92 24.66 -6.19
CA LYS A 65 4.70 23.28 -6.68
C LYS A 65 4.51 22.32 -5.52
N SER A 66 3.82 21.22 -5.78
CA SER A 66 3.57 20.13 -4.83
C SER A 66 4.20 18.81 -5.30
N ASN A 67 4.46 17.87 -4.39
CA ASN A 67 4.95 16.54 -4.77
C ASN A 67 3.92 15.76 -5.60
N ALA A 68 2.63 16.00 -5.34
CA ALA A 68 1.55 15.45 -6.17
C ALA A 68 1.75 15.81 -7.65
N GLU A 69 2.03 17.08 -7.95
CA GLU A 69 2.25 17.55 -9.33
C GLU A 69 3.60 17.10 -9.90
N THR A 70 4.67 17.18 -9.12
CA THR A 70 6.03 16.98 -9.64
C THR A 70 6.47 15.53 -9.65
N LEU A 71 6.30 14.82 -8.54
CA LEU A 71 6.76 13.44 -8.36
C LEU A 71 5.72 12.47 -8.92
N PHE A 72 4.48 12.58 -8.45
CA PHE A 72 3.40 11.64 -8.81
C PHE A 72 2.65 12.03 -10.09
N LYS A 73 2.91 13.22 -10.65
CA LYS A 73 2.32 13.72 -11.90
C LYS A 73 0.78 13.73 -11.87
N ILE A 74 0.21 14.04 -10.71
CA ILE A 74 -1.23 14.18 -10.46
C ILE A 74 -1.67 15.57 -10.90
N GLY A 75 -2.68 15.65 -11.75
CA GLY A 75 -3.22 16.91 -12.24
C GLY A 75 -4.11 17.59 -11.21
N LYS A 76 -5.14 16.87 -10.73
CA LYS A 76 -6.04 17.32 -9.67
C LYS A 76 -6.07 16.34 -8.52
N ILE A 77 -5.89 16.85 -7.31
CA ILE A 77 -5.87 16.03 -6.10
C ILE A 77 -7.31 15.85 -5.59
N PRO A 78 -7.87 14.63 -5.61
CA PRO A 78 -9.16 14.31 -5.01
C PRO A 78 -9.09 14.30 -3.48
N SER A 79 -10.24 14.29 -2.82
CA SER A 79 -10.32 14.08 -1.37
C SER A 79 -10.17 12.60 -1.02
N ASP A 80 -9.73 12.33 0.21
CA ASP A 80 -9.56 10.96 0.72
C ASP A 80 -10.85 10.13 0.61
N ASN A 81 -12.02 10.74 0.88
CA ASN A 81 -13.30 10.06 0.74
C ASN A 81 -13.57 9.68 -0.72
N HIS A 82 -13.32 10.58 -1.67
CA HIS A 82 -13.51 10.29 -3.08
C HIS A 82 -12.54 9.20 -3.58
N ILE A 83 -11.32 9.15 -3.04
CA ILE A 83 -10.37 8.07 -3.33
C ILE A 83 -10.94 6.73 -2.88
N ARG A 84 -11.42 6.63 -1.64
CA ARG A 84 -11.99 5.39 -1.08
C ARG A 84 -13.23 4.94 -1.85
N ASP A 85 -14.15 5.85 -2.13
CA ASP A 85 -15.40 5.55 -2.85
C ASP A 85 -15.15 4.84 -4.19
N ILE A 86 -14.05 5.19 -4.87
CA ILE A 86 -13.67 4.56 -6.13
C ILE A 86 -12.85 3.30 -5.92
N LEU A 87 -11.78 3.37 -5.11
CA LEU A 87 -10.80 2.28 -5.01
C LEU A 87 -11.27 1.09 -4.18
N ASP A 88 -12.19 1.27 -3.24
CA ASP A 88 -12.73 0.15 -2.43
C ASP A 88 -13.46 -0.89 -3.30
N ASN A 89 -13.88 -0.51 -4.50
CA ASN A 89 -14.56 -1.38 -5.47
C ASN A 89 -13.60 -2.02 -6.49
N ILE A 90 -12.30 -1.73 -6.42
CA ILE A 90 -11.31 -2.18 -7.40
C ILE A 90 -10.50 -3.35 -6.82
N HIS A 91 -10.44 -4.46 -7.56
CA HIS A 91 -9.66 -5.62 -7.13
C HIS A 91 -8.15 -5.32 -7.22
N PRO A 92 -7.36 -5.61 -6.17
CA PRO A 92 -5.93 -5.26 -6.12
C PRO A 92 -5.08 -6.00 -7.17
N GLU A 93 -5.55 -7.14 -7.68
CA GLU A 93 -4.87 -7.92 -8.73
C GLU A 93 -4.57 -7.10 -9.99
N LEU A 94 -5.39 -6.09 -10.28
CA LEU A 94 -5.17 -5.19 -11.42
C LEU A 94 -3.85 -4.40 -11.31
N LEU A 95 -3.25 -4.33 -10.12
CA LEU A 95 -1.97 -3.67 -9.87
C LEU A 95 -0.80 -4.65 -9.72
N PHE A 96 -1.01 -5.97 -9.78
CA PHE A 96 0.09 -6.93 -9.57
C PHE A 96 1.19 -6.82 -10.62
N SER A 97 0.82 -6.53 -11.87
CA SER A 97 1.77 -6.29 -12.96
C SER A 97 2.70 -5.08 -12.70
N VAL A 98 2.23 -4.11 -11.91
CA VAL A 98 3.05 -2.97 -11.49
C VAL A 98 4.16 -3.42 -10.55
N PHE A 99 3.84 -4.29 -9.59
CA PHE A 99 4.83 -4.85 -8.68
C PHE A 99 5.90 -5.64 -9.45
N ASP A 100 5.50 -6.52 -10.36
CA ASP A 100 6.43 -7.30 -11.19
C ASP A 100 7.37 -6.40 -12.00
N THR A 101 6.82 -5.33 -12.56
CA THR A 101 7.59 -4.33 -13.33
C THR A 101 8.62 -3.63 -12.43
N ILE A 102 8.22 -3.17 -11.25
CA ILE A 102 9.13 -2.53 -10.27
C ILE A 102 10.23 -3.50 -9.87
N PHE A 103 9.86 -4.75 -9.54
CA PHE A 103 10.79 -5.78 -9.10
C PHE A 103 11.85 -6.08 -10.18
N GLU A 104 11.43 -6.22 -11.44
CA GLU A 104 12.36 -6.46 -12.55
C GLU A 104 13.24 -5.23 -12.85
N ILE A 105 12.74 -4.00 -12.72
CA ILE A 105 13.57 -2.80 -12.78
C ILE A 105 14.66 -2.86 -11.70
N PHE A 106 14.28 -3.19 -10.47
CA PHE A 106 15.21 -3.20 -9.34
C PHE A 106 16.27 -4.28 -9.49
N LYS A 107 15.86 -5.47 -9.95
CA LYS A 107 16.73 -6.60 -10.26
C LYS A 107 17.73 -6.26 -11.37
N LYS A 108 17.28 -5.69 -12.49
CA LYS A 108 18.15 -5.34 -13.63
C LYS A 108 19.19 -4.28 -13.31
N ASN A 109 18.86 -3.35 -12.41
CA ASN A 109 19.77 -2.28 -11.99
C ASN A 109 20.66 -2.68 -10.79
N GLY A 110 20.61 -3.94 -10.33
CA GLY A 110 21.45 -4.45 -9.24
C GLY A 110 21.05 -3.98 -7.84
N TYR A 111 19.93 -3.26 -7.68
CA TYR A 111 19.48 -2.77 -6.36
C TYR A 111 19.13 -3.90 -5.38
N LEU A 112 18.79 -5.09 -5.89
CA LEU A 112 18.45 -6.25 -5.07
C LEU A 112 19.68 -7.04 -4.61
N ASP A 113 20.89 -6.74 -5.12
CA ASP A 113 22.06 -7.56 -4.85
C ASP A 113 22.56 -7.41 -3.41
N SER A 114 22.36 -6.23 -2.79
CA SER A 114 22.64 -6.01 -1.36
C SER A 114 21.70 -6.78 -0.43
N PHE A 115 20.57 -7.27 -0.94
CA PHE A 115 19.58 -8.04 -0.18
C PHE A 115 19.76 -9.56 -0.36
N ARG A 116 20.81 -10.01 -1.05
CA ARG A 116 21.07 -11.44 -1.23
C ARG A 116 21.70 -12.05 0.01
N GLY A 117 21.10 -13.12 0.50
CA GLY A 117 21.60 -13.92 1.62
C GLY A 117 22.13 -15.29 1.18
N ILE A 118 21.93 -16.28 2.05
CA ILE A 118 22.35 -17.66 1.84
C ILE A 118 21.77 -18.20 0.52
N ASN A 119 22.60 -18.93 -0.24
CA ASN A 119 22.25 -19.51 -1.55
C ASN A 119 21.79 -18.48 -2.60
N ARG A 120 22.21 -17.21 -2.48
CA ARG A 120 21.83 -16.10 -3.38
C ARG A 120 20.33 -15.76 -3.40
N ASN A 121 19.59 -16.23 -2.39
CA ASN A 121 18.17 -15.89 -2.20
C ASN A 121 18.02 -14.43 -1.77
N ILE A 122 16.93 -13.78 -2.19
CA ILE A 122 16.59 -12.42 -1.74
C ILE A 122 15.97 -12.51 -0.35
N LEU A 123 16.54 -11.78 0.60
CA LEU A 123 16.03 -11.67 1.96
C LEU A 123 14.88 -10.67 1.98
N ILE A 124 13.70 -11.14 2.37
CA ILE A 124 12.51 -10.30 2.58
C ILE A 124 12.26 -10.25 4.08
N ALA A 125 12.33 -9.05 4.66
CA ALA A 125 11.93 -8.83 6.03
C ALA A 125 10.39 -8.89 6.11
N LEU A 126 9.86 -9.98 6.64
CA LEU A 126 8.46 -10.09 7.00
C LEU A 126 8.32 -9.63 8.45
N ASP A 127 7.88 -8.39 8.66
CA ASP A 127 7.55 -7.92 9.99
C ASP A 127 6.28 -8.66 10.46
N GLY A 128 6.46 -9.60 11.38
CA GLY A 128 5.40 -10.37 11.99
C GLY A 128 4.62 -9.53 12.99
N VAL A 129 3.93 -8.50 12.52
CA VAL A 129 3.10 -7.65 13.37
C VAL A 129 2.02 -8.49 14.07
N GLN A 130 1.83 -8.20 15.35
CA GLN A 130 0.81 -8.81 16.18
C GLN A 130 -0.57 -8.46 15.62
N TYR A 131 -1.25 -9.44 15.03
CA TYR A 131 -2.56 -9.24 14.41
C TYR A 131 -3.68 -9.14 15.45
N PHE A 132 -3.58 -9.92 16.52
CA PHE A 132 -4.60 -10.02 17.54
C PHE A 132 -3.99 -10.42 18.89
N SER A 133 -4.52 -9.87 19.98
CA SER A 133 -4.19 -10.33 21.32
C SER A 133 -5.42 -10.43 22.20
N SER A 134 -5.45 -11.46 23.05
CA SER A 134 -6.53 -11.68 24.00
C SER A 134 -5.99 -12.17 25.34
N LYS A 135 -6.68 -11.82 26.42
CA LYS A 135 -6.46 -12.43 27.75
C LYS A 135 -7.22 -13.75 27.93
N LYS A 136 -8.14 -14.09 27.00
CA LYS A 136 -9.05 -15.24 27.13
C LYS A 136 -8.90 -16.25 25.98
N ILE A 137 -8.87 -15.75 24.74
CA ILE A 137 -8.79 -16.59 23.53
C ILE A 137 -7.35 -16.98 23.29
N HIS A 138 -7.08 -18.28 23.24
CA HIS A 138 -5.75 -18.84 23.02
C HIS A 138 -5.84 -20.12 22.18
N CYS A 139 -4.75 -20.47 21.51
CA CYS A 139 -4.56 -21.78 20.91
C CYS A 139 -3.09 -22.21 21.04
N LYS A 140 -2.79 -23.46 20.67
CA LYS A 140 -1.47 -24.08 20.89
C LYS A 140 -0.30 -23.29 20.27
N ASN A 141 -0.55 -22.50 19.23
CA ASN A 141 0.46 -21.76 18.50
C ASN A 141 0.50 -20.26 18.85
N CYS A 142 -0.24 -19.82 19.88
CA CYS A 142 -0.19 -18.44 20.35
C CYS A 142 1.12 -18.15 21.08
N SER A 143 1.70 -16.98 20.84
CA SER A 143 2.78 -16.45 21.67
C SER A 143 2.20 -15.98 23.01
N VAL A 144 2.80 -16.37 24.13
CA VAL A 144 2.32 -16.03 25.47
C VAL A 144 3.17 -14.91 26.06
N MET A 145 2.53 -13.84 26.51
CA MET A 145 3.19 -12.72 27.17
C MET A 145 2.73 -12.63 28.63
N HIS A 146 3.68 -12.72 29.54
CA HIS A 146 3.46 -12.55 30.98
C HIS A 146 3.77 -11.12 31.37
N HIS A 147 2.78 -10.41 31.92
CA HIS A 147 2.91 -9.03 32.36
C HIS A 147 3.40 -8.98 33.81
N ARG A 148 4.00 -7.84 34.19
CA ARG A 148 4.49 -7.61 35.57
C ARG A 148 3.37 -7.58 36.61
N ASP A 149 2.14 -7.30 36.19
CA ASP A 149 0.93 -7.32 37.02
C ASP A 149 0.34 -8.73 37.21
N GLY A 150 1.02 -9.76 36.70
CA GLY A 150 0.58 -11.16 36.76
C GLY A 150 -0.43 -11.55 35.68
N THR A 151 -0.87 -10.62 34.83
CA THR A 151 -1.79 -10.96 33.74
C THR A 151 -1.08 -11.66 32.60
N ILE A 152 -1.80 -12.55 31.93
CA ILE A 152 -1.29 -13.28 30.75
C ILE A 152 -2.05 -12.80 29.53
N THR A 153 -1.32 -12.51 28.45
CA THR A 153 -1.89 -12.16 27.15
C THR A 153 -1.37 -13.10 26.07
N TYR A 154 -2.29 -13.65 25.31
CA TYR A 154 -2.01 -14.51 24.17
C TYR A 154 -2.01 -13.67 22.89
N GLN A 155 -0.92 -13.74 22.13
CA GLN A 155 -0.70 -13.01 20.90
C GLN A 155 -0.74 -13.96 19.71
N GLN A 156 -1.49 -13.57 18.68
CA GLN A 156 -1.46 -14.18 17.36
C GLN A 156 -0.53 -13.35 16.47
N ARG A 157 0.54 -13.99 16.00
CA ARG A 157 1.44 -13.41 14.99
C ARG A 157 1.08 -13.99 13.63
N ASN A 158 1.34 -13.23 12.56
CA ASN A 158 1.15 -13.63 11.16
C ASN A 158 2.06 -14.80 10.77
N HIS A 159 1.78 -15.99 11.31
CA HIS A 159 2.19 -17.26 10.73
C HIS A 159 0.91 -17.95 10.21
N PRO A 160 0.99 -18.81 9.18
CA PRO A 160 -0.14 -19.55 8.65
C PRO A 160 -0.49 -20.65 9.66
N CYS A 161 -1.03 -20.26 10.80
CA CYS A 161 -1.52 -21.15 11.85
C CYS A 161 -3.01 -20.93 11.95
N ASN A 162 -3.73 -22.01 11.64
CA ASN A 162 -5.17 -22.17 11.73
C ASN A 162 -5.80 -21.33 12.84
N ARG A 163 -6.84 -20.56 12.46
CA ARG A 163 -7.66 -19.71 13.34
C ARG A 163 -7.86 -20.34 14.72
N CYS A 164 -7.59 -19.59 15.80
CA CYS A 164 -8.03 -20.03 17.12
C CYS A 164 -9.58 -19.99 17.17
N PRO A 165 -10.25 -21.05 17.66
CA PRO A 165 -11.70 -21.07 17.77
C PRO A 165 -12.21 -19.94 18.68
N GLY A 166 -13.10 -19.10 18.15
CA GLY A 166 -13.72 -17.97 18.89
C GLY A 166 -13.27 -16.57 18.46
N SER A 167 -12.24 -16.42 17.61
CA SER A 167 -11.93 -15.11 17.01
C SER A 167 -12.93 -14.79 15.90
N LYS A 168 -13.91 -13.91 16.17
CA LYS A 168 -14.78 -13.32 15.13
C LYS A 168 -13.98 -12.29 14.32
N THR A 169 -13.11 -12.74 13.43
CA THR A 169 -12.55 -11.92 12.37
C THR A 169 -13.20 -12.32 11.06
N ARG A 170 -14.04 -11.42 10.52
CA ARG A 170 -14.51 -11.49 9.14
C ARG A 170 -13.27 -11.36 8.25
N HIS A 171 -12.83 -12.45 7.65
CA HIS A 171 -11.98 -12.35 6.48
C HIS A 171 -12.86 -11.92 5.30
N PRO A 172 -12.41 -10.99 4.44
CA PRO A 172 -12.88 -10.98 3.07
C PRO A 172 -12.41 -12.30 2.46
N THR A 173 -13.34 -13.22 2.26
CA THR A 173 -13.12 -14.40 1.43
C THR A 173 -13.02 -13.93 0.00
N THR A 174 -11.82 -13.95 -0.56
CA THR A 174 -11.61 -13.96 -2.01
C THR A 174 -12.24 -15.25 -2.55
N SER A 175 -13.25 -15.09 -3.42
CA SER A 175 -13.81 -16.11 -4.29
C SER A 175 -13.57 -15.67 -5.72
#